data_AF-A0A1F6GWW8-F1
#
_entry.id   AF-A0A1F6GWW8-F1
#
_cell.length_a   1.000
_cell.length_b   1.000
_cell.length_c   1.000
_cell.angle_alpha   90.00
_cell.angle_beta   90.00
_cell.angle_gamma   90.00
#
_symmetry.space_group_name_H-M   'P 1'
#
loop_
_entity.id
_entity.type
_entity.pdbx_description
1 polymer ?
#
loop_
_entity_poly.entity_id
_entity_poly.type
_entity_poly.pdbx_seq_one_letter_code
_entity_poly.pdbx_strand_id
1 'polypeptide(L)'
;MSSVEPLKESLLPRFEAGRVVRQTTHFRVVMDYKPGLEKTEAGERFFIEPLSDKAEIMLGLAALAHNVGVNNFNFREVAVGDIKTLRKSLRADFIAVNVASLFLGVTEIPKEGADTIPSPKRMEECLASHPDTYTFSDK
;
A
#
# COMPACT_ATOMS: atom_id res chain seq x y z
N MET A 1 -33.16 6.11 -6.35
CA MET A 1 -31.83 6.10 -7.00
C MET A 1 -30.89 6.85 -6.07
N SER A 2 -30.22 6.15 -5.16
CA SER A 2 -29.28 6.79 -4.23
C SER A 2 -27.97 7.04 -4.93
N SER A 3 -27.62 8.31 -5.06
CA SER A 3 -26.30 8.83 -5.43
C SER A 3 -25.24 8.30 -4.46
N VAL A 4 -24.49 7.30 -4.89
CA VAL A 4 -23.35 6.76 -4.13
C VAL A 4 -22.14 7.66 -4.39
N GLU A 5 -22.07 8.72 -3.58
CA GLU A 5 -20.90 9.47 -3.09
C GLU A 5 -19.76 9.92 -4.05
N PRO A 6 -19.74 11.21 -4.45
CA PRO A 6 -18.52 11.93 -4.88
C PRO A 6 -17.54 12.24 -3.73
N LEU A 7 -17.83 11.81 -2.49
CA LEU A 7 -16.99 12.03 -1.30
C LEU A 7 -15.67 11.26 -1.36
N LYS A 8 -15.64 10.08 -1.97
CA LYS A 8 -14.44 9.23 -2.01
C LYS A 8 -13.30 9.88 -2.80
N GLU A 9 -13.56 10.44 -3.98
CA GLU A 9 -12.54 11.10 -4.81
C GLU A 9 -11.93 12.33 -4.15
N SER A 10 -12.72 13.10 -3.39
CA SER A 10 -12.22 14.28 -2.67
C SER A 10 -11.16 13.98 -1.61
N LEU A 11 -11.01 12.70 -1.23
CA LEU A 11 -10.01 12.23 -0.26
C LEU A 11 -8.69 11.81 -0.91
N LEU A 12 -8.62 11.72 -2.25
CA LEU A 12 -7.35 11.47 -2.93
C LEU A 12 -6.43 12.68 -2.73
N PRO A 13 -5.19 12.48 -2.26
CA PRO A 13 -4.21 13.55 -2.23
C PRO A 13 -3.94 14.06 -3.65
N ARG A 14 -3.45 15.28 -3.79
CA ARG A 14 -2.89 15.72 -5.08
C ARG A 14 -1.69 14.84 -5.42
N PHE A 15 -1.69 14.26 -6.63
CA PHE A 15 -0.58 13.44 -7.08
C PHE A 15 0.72 14.24 -7.19
N GLU A 16 1.79 13.68 -6.64
CA GLU A 16 3.13 14.27 -6.62
C GLU A 16 4.17 13.14 -6.57
N ALA A 17 4.86 12.90 -7.68
CA ALA A 17 5.80 11.79 -7.80
C ALA A 17 6.95 11.89 -6.79
N GLY A 18 7.26 10.76 -6.13
CA GLY A 18 8.27 10.66 -5.09
C GLY A 18 7.80 11.13 -3.71
N ARG A 19 6.61 11.70 -3.58
CA ARG A 19 6.11 12.19 -2.29
C ARG A 19 5.71 11.04 -1.38
N VAL A 20 6.29 11.02 -0.18
CA VAL A 20 5.82 10.18 0.92
C VAL A 20 4.54 10.80 1.49
N VAL A 21 3.44 10.07 1.38
CA VAL A 21 2.11 10.50 1.85
C VAL A 21 1.73 9.88 3.19
N ARG A 22 2.39 8.78 3.56
CA ARG A 22 2.30 8.19 4.89
C ARG A 22 3.58 7.49 5.24
N GLN A 23 3.94 7.50 6.52
CA GLN A 23 5.01 6.67 7.04
C GLN A 23 4.62 6.10 8.40
N THR A 24 4.97 4.84 8.63
CA THR A 24 4.93 4.13 9.89
C THR A 24 6.37 3.66 10.22
N THR A 25 6.55 2.89 11.30
CA THR A 25 7.88 2.42 11.72
C THR A 25 8.57 1.54 10.67
N HIS A 26 7.80 0.70 9.98
CA HIS A 26 8.27 -0.33 9.07
C HIS A 26 7.79 -0.18 7.62
N PHE A 27 6.85 0.73 7.35
CA PHE A 27 6.35 0.99 5.99
C PHE A 27 6.28 2.48 5.68
N ARG A 28 6.38 2.82 4.39
CA ARG A 28 5.96 4.12 3.88
C ARG A 28 5.09 3.95 2.65
N VAL A 29 4.17 4.89 2.44
CA VAL A 29 3.34 4.98 1.26
C VAL A 29 3.84 6.16 0.44
N VAL A 30 4.22 5.89 -0.81
CA VAL A 30 4.77 6.86 -1.74
C VAL A 30 3.86 6.98 -2.95
N MET A 31 3.65 8.20 -3.45
CA MET A 31 3.04 8.41 -4.76
C MET A 31 4.13 8.37 -5.81
N ASP A 32 3.99 7.56 -6.84
CA ASP A 32 4.94 7.53 -7.95
C ASP A 32 4.29 6.95 -9.21
N TYR A 33 4.99 7.02 -10.33
CA TYR A 33 4.51 6.43 -11.57
C TYR A 33 4.84 4.94 -11.66
N LYS A 34 3.92 4.19 -12.27
CA LYS A 34 4.22 2.86 -12.82
C LYS A 34 5.29 3.00 -13.92
N PRO A 35 6.36 2.19 -13.90
CA PRO A 35 7.37 2.22 -14.94
C PRO A 35 6.77 2.06 -16.35
N GLY A 36 7.18 2.94 -17.27
CA GLY A 36 6.72 2.99 -18.66
C GLY A 36 5.44 3.79 -18.90
N LEU A 37 4.84 4.38 -17.86
CA LEU A 37 3.66 5.26 -17.95
C LEU A 37 3.89 6.60 -17.22
N GLU A 38 5.14 7.04 -17.14
CA GLU A 38 5.52 8.27 -16.45
C GLU A 38 4.79 9.49 -17.02
N LYS A 39 4.35 10.39 -16.14
CA LYS A 39 3.65 11.64 -16.50
C LYS A 39 2.28 11.43 -17.15
N THR A 40 1.68 10.25 -16.98
CA THR A 40 0.30 9.96 -17.41
C THR A 40 -0.56 9.61 -16.21
N GLU A 41 -1.83 10.02 -16.22
CA GLU A 41 -2.81 9.68 -15.16
C GLU A 41 -2.92 8.15 -15.00
N ALA A 42 -2.92 7.42 -16.11
CA ALA A 42 -2.94 5.95 -16.12
C ALA A 42 -1.72 5.31 -15.43
N GLY A 43 -0.62 6.06 -15.28
CA GLY A 43 0.59 5.65 -14.59
C GLY A 43 0.61 5.99 -13.10
N GLU A 44 -0.26 6.84 -12.59
CA GLU A 44 -0.25 7.28 -11.18
C GLU A 44 -0.54 6.12 -10.24
N ARG A 45 0.31 5.90 -9.23
CA ARG A 45 0.18 4.80 -8.28
C ARG A 45 0.55 5.20 -6.88
N PHE A 46 0.01 4.45 -5.92
CA PHE A 46 0.59 4.34 -4.59
C PHE A 46 1.57 3.16 -4.55
N PHE A 47 2.68 3.33 -3.85
CA PHE A 47 3.61 2.27 -3.53
C PHE A 47 3.71 2.12 -2.02
N ILE A 48 3.42 0.92 -1.52
CA ILE A 48 3.72 0.53 -0.14
C ILE A 48 5.14 -0.03 -0.12
N GLU A 49 6.06 0.74 0.42
CA GLU A 49 7.49 0.43 0.46
C GLU A 49 7.87 -0.05 1.88
N PRO A 50 8.43 -1.26 2.03
CA PRO A 50 8.91 -1.76 3.31
C PRO A 50 10.25 -1.11 3.68
N LEU A 51 10.45 -0.81 4.97
CA LEU A 51 11.66 -0.18 5.51
C LEU A 51 12.62 -1.18 6.16
N SER A 52 12.30 -2.48 6.15
CA SER A 52 13.16 -3.56 6.66
C SER A 52 12.82 -4.89 5.99
N ASP A 53 13.69 -5.89 6.14
CA ASP A 53 13.47 -7.23 5.56
C ASP A 53 12.24 -7.91 6.17
N LYS A 54 12.02 -7.72 7.49
CA LYS A 54 10.82 -8.21 8.18
C LYS A 54 9.56 -7.57 7.62
N ALA A 55 9.60 -6.26 7.36
CA ALA A 55 8.50 -5.53 6.77
C ALA A 55 8.20 -6.02 5.35
N GLU A 56 9.23 -6.30 4.56
CA GLU A 56 9.09 -6.81 3.19
C GLU A 56 8.44 -8.21 3.16
N ILE A 57 8.82 -9.08 4.09
CA ILE A 57 8.16 -10.38 4.28
C ILE A 57 6.70 -10.19 4.68
N MET A 58 6.42 -9.34 5.67
CA MET A 58 5.05 -9.04 6.11
C MET A 58 4.19 -8.47 4.97
N LEU A 59 4.75 -7.60 4.13
CA LEU A 59 4.05 -7.07 2.95
C LEU A 59 3.68 -8.19 1.96
N GLY A 60 4.58 -9.15 1.76
CA GLY A 60 4.32 -10.33 0.94
C GLY A 60 3.19 -11.20 1.51
N LEU A 61 3.22 -11.47 2.82
CA LEU A 61 2.17 -12.23 3.51
C LEU A 61 0.81 -11.51 3.45
N ALA A 62 0.81 -10.20 3.69
CA ALA A 62 -0.39 -9.38 3.61
C ALA A 62 -0.94 -9.33 2.19
N ALA A 63 -0.09 -9.16 1.16
CA ALA A 63 -0.53 -9.20 -0.23
C ALA A 63 -1.15 -10.55 -0.60
N LEU A 64 -0.56 -11.67 -0.16
CA LEU A 64 -1.13 -13.01 -0.36
C LEU A 64 -2.49 -13.15 0.32
N ALA A 65 -2.59 -12.72 1.58
CA ALA A 65 -3.85 -12.72 2.32
C ALA A 65 -4.91 -11.86 1.60
N HIS A 66 -4.48 -10.78 0.95
CA HIS A 66 -5.33 -9.87 0.17
C HIS A 66 -5.65 -10.33 -1.25
N ASN A 67 -5.22 -11.54 -1.64
CA ASN A 67 -5.32 -12.06 -3.02
C ASN A 67 -4.71 -11.13 -4.08
N VAL A 68 -3.66 -10.39 -3.70
CA VAL A 68 -2.97 -9.48 -4.60
C VAL A 68 -1.90 -10.24 -5.39
N GLY A 69 -2.02 -10.19 -6.72
CA GLY A 69 -1.12 -10.91 -7.61
C GLY A 69 0.33 -10.41 -7.56
N VAL A 70 1.28 -11.31 -7.80
CA VAL A 70 2.72 -11.00 -7.81
C VAL A 70 3.12 -9.88 -8.79
N ASN A 71 2.32 -9.65 -9.83
CA ASN A 71 2.52 -8.60 -10.85
C ASN A 71 2.25 -7.18 -10.32
N ASN A 72 1.74 -7.05 -9.10
CA ASN A 72 1.59 -5.78 -8.40
C ASN A 72 2.84 -5.42 -7.59
N PHE A 73 3.88 -6.24 -7.57
CA PHE A 73 5.15 -5.87 -6.95
C PHE A 73 6.11 -5.23 -7.94
N ASN A 74 6.78 -4.17 -7.49
CA ASN A 74 7.89 -3.54 -8.19
C ASN A 74 9.09 -3.47 -7.25
N PHE A 75 10.30 -3.72 -7.78
CA PHE A 75 11.52 -3.41 -7.05
C PHE A 75 11.78 -1.91 -7.09
N ARG A 76 11.97 -1.31 -5.92
CA ARG A 76 12.21 0.13 -5.77
C ARG A 76 13.36 0.38 -4.83
N GLU A 77 14.15 1.43 -5.08
CA GLU A 77 15.17 1.89 -4.14
C GLU A 77 14.49 2.59 -2.97
N VAL A 78 14.55 1.98 -1.80
CA VAL A 78 13.96 2.48 -0.57
C VAL A 78 15.06 2.99 0.35
N ALA A 79 14.94 4.25 0.78
CA ALA A 79 15.86 4.84 1.74
C ALA A 79 15.47 4.45 3.16
N VAL A 80 16.39 3.80 3.87
CA VAL A 80 16.26 3.37 5.27
C VAL A 80 17.46 3.94 6.05
N GLY A 81 17.23 5.06 6.75
CA GLY A 81 18.33 5.85 7.31
C GLY A 81 19.22 6.41 6.18
N ASP A 82 20.54 6.24 6.32
CA ASP A 82 21.53 6.72 5.35
C ASP A 82 21.78 5.75 4.18
N ILE A 83 21.11 4.59 4.17
CA ILE A 83 21.31 3.53 3.18
C ILE A 83 20.11 3.48 2.24
N LYS A 84 20.37 3.32 0.93
CA LYS A 84 19.36 2.95 -0.06
C LYS A 84 19.46 1.46 -0.37
N THR A 85 18.34 0.75 -0.35
CA THR A 85 18.29 -0.68 -0.64
C THR A 85 17.15 -0.97 -1.60
N LEU A 86 17.37 -1.87 -2.54
CA LEU A 86 16.34 -2.34 -3.46
C LEU A 86 15.39 -3.30 -2.74
N ARG A 87 14.10 -2.95 -2.65
CA ARG A 87 13.07 -3.74 -1.95
C ARG A 87 11.82 -3.94 -2.78
N LYS A 88 11.15 -5.08 -2.60
CA LYS A 88 9.84 -5.34 -3.21
C LYS A 88 8.79 -4.46 -2.56
N SER A 89 8.22 -3.57 -3.37
CA SER A 89 7.19 -2.63 -2.96
C SER A 89 5.89 -2.98 -3.65
N LEU A 90 4.77 -2.88 -2.92
CA LEU A 90 3.46 -3.20 -3.46
C LEU A 90 2.88 -1.97 -4.16
N ARG A 91 2.49 -2.12 -5.42
CA ARG A 91 1.76 -1.15 -6.21
C ARG A 91 0.26 -1.27 -5.94
N ALA A 92 -0.36 -0.16 -5.59
CA ALA A 92 -1.80 0.01 -5.50
C ALA A 92 -2.25 1.12 -6.46
N ASP A 93 -3.44 0.97 -7.02
CA ASP A 93 -3.99 1.96 -7.94
C ASP A 93 -4.27 3.28 -7.22
N PHE A 94 -4.02 4.40 -7.91
CA PHE A 94 -4.25 5.74 -7.40
C PHE A 94 -5.74 6.12 -7.49
N ILE A 95 -6.55 5.41 -6.69
CA ILE A 95 -8.00 5.56 -6.65
C ILE A 95 -8.47 5.72 -5.21
N ALA A 96 -9.62 6.37 -5.06
CA ALA A 96 -10.16 6.71 -3.75
C ALA A 96 -10.44 5.52 -2.84
N VAL A 97 -10.76 4.36 -3.42
CA VAL A 97 -11.04 3.11 -2.68
C VAL A 97 -9.85 2.71 -1.80
N ASN A 98 -8.63 2.95 -2.27
CA ASN A 98 -7.40 2.58 -1.57
C ASN A 98 -7.06 3.53 -0.41
N VAL A 99 -7.68 4.72 -0.33
CA VAL A 99 -7.34 5.75 0.65
C VAL A 99 -7.62 5.28 2.09
N ALA A 100 -8.75 4.62 2.33
CA ALA A 100 -9.10 4.18 3.69
C ALA A 100 -8.06 3.19 4.24
N SER A 101 -7.64 2.22 3.43
CA SER A 101 -6.65 1.22 3.83
C SER A 101 -5.26 1.82 4.03
N LEU A 102 -4.83 2.68 3.10
CA LEU A 102 -3.52 3.31 3.14
C LEU A 102 -3.40 4.35 4.26
N PHE A 103 -4.43 5.15 4.55
CA PHE A 103 -4.34 6.32 5.42
C PHE A 103 -5.09 6.21 6.75
N LEU A 104 -6.16 5.41 6.83
CA LEU A 104 -6.99 5.35 8.03
C LEU A 104 -6.81 4.06 8.84
N GLY A 105 -6.00 3.11 8.35
CA GLY A 105 -5.78 1.85 9.05
C GLY A 105 -6.94 0.86 8.90
N VAL A 106 -7.84 1.08 7.93
CA VAL A 106 -8.93 0.17 7.65
C VAL A 106 -8.36 -1.07 6.97
N THR A 107 -8.59 -2.25 7.52
CA THR A 107 -8.29 -3.51 6.83
C THR A 107 -9.57 -4.06 6.25
N GLU A 108 -9.62 -4.13 4.92
CA GLU A 108 -10.71 -4.80 4.23
C GLU A 108 -10.37 -6.27 4.03
N ILE A 109 -11.33 -7.15 4.32
CA ILE A 109 -11.20 -8.57 4.02
C ILE A 109 -11.49 -8.74 2.53
N PRO A 110 -10.62 -9.42 1.76
CA PRO A 110 -10.83 -9.64 0.34
C PRO A 110 -12.16 -10.29 0.06
N LYS A 111 -12.82 -9.75 -0.96
CA LYS A 111 -14.01 -10.34 -1.55
C LYS A 111 -13.70 -10.58 -3.02
N GLU A 112 -14.29 -11.63 -3.57
CA GLU A 112 -14.13 -11.92 -4.99
C GLU A 112 -14.53 -10.70 -5.84
N GLY A 113 -13.63 -10.29 -6.74
CA GLY A 113 -13.83 -9.12 -7.61
C GLY A 113 -13.59 -7.76 -6.96
N ALA A 114 -13.24 -7.67 -5.67
CA ALA A 114 -12.89 -6.41 -5.01
C ALA A 114 -11.38 -6.13 -5.11
N ASP A 115 -11.03 -4.87 -5.39
CA ASP A 115 -9.64 -4.40 -5.29
C ASP A 115 -9.32 -4.05 -3.84
N THR A 116 -8.90 -5.06 -3.07
CA THR A 116 -8.50 -4.92 -1.67
C THR A 116 -6.99 -4.87 -1.54
N ILE A 117 -6.50 -3.92 -0.75
CA ILE A 117 -5.07 -3.75 -0.49
C ILE A 117 -4.76 -3.82 1.02
N PRO A 118 -3.57 -4.30 1.40
CA PRO A 118 -3.18 -4.38 2.80
C PRO A 118 -2.99 -2.98 3.41
N SER A 119 -3.39 -2.83 4.67
CA SER A 119 -3.18 -1.60 5.41
C SER A 119 -1.78 -1.55 6.03
N PRO A 120 -0.98 -0.48 5.79
CA PRO A 120 0.31 -0.31 6.44
C PRO A 120 0.21 -0.35 7.97
N LYS A 121 -0.82 0.30 8.54
CA LYS A 121 -1.02 0.31 10.00
C LYS A 121 -1.25 -1.09 10.56
N ARG A 122 -2.07 -1.89 9.88
CA ARG A 122 -2.32 -3.27 10.33
C ARG A 122 -1.08 -4.14 10.23
N MET A 123 -0.29 -3.97 9.17
CA MET A 123 0.99 -4.68 9.05
C MET A 123 1.95 -4.32 10.20
N GLU A 124 1.96 -3.07 10.68
CA GLU A 124 2.71 -2.70 11.89
C GLU A 124 2.23 -3.43 13.14
N GLU A 125 0.90 -3.47 13.35
CA GLU A 125 0.31 -4.18 14.49
C GLU A 125 0.64 -5.67 14.46
N CYS A 126 0.59 -6.29 13.28
CA CYS A 126 1.00 -7.68 13.09
C CYS A 126 2.49 -7.86 13.36
N LEU A 127 3.37 -7.00 12.84
CA LEU A 127 4.81 -7.06 13.12
C LEU A 127 5.12 -6.97 14.62
N ALA A 128 4.33 -6.20 15.38
CA ALA A 128 4.51 -6.06 16.82
C ALA A 128 3.97 -7.26 17.63
N SER A 129 2.88 -7.88 17.18
CA SER A 129 2.16 -8.91 17.95
C SER A 129 2.44 -10.35 17.49
N HIS A 130 2.53 -10.57 16.19
CA HIS A 130 2.72 -11.86 15.53
C HIS A 130 3.64 -11.66 14.32
N PRO A 131 4.96 -11.50 14.53
CA PRO A 131 5.88 -11.08 13.46
C PRO A 131 5.92 -12.03 12.26
N ASP A 132 5.47 -13.28 12.43
CA ASP A 132 5.53 -14.32 11.41
C ASP A 132 4.21 -14.51 10.63
N THR A 133 3.13 -13.78 10.98
CA THR A 133 1.82 -13.94 10.32
C THR A 133 1.10 -12.61 10.07
N TYR A 134 0.34 -12.56 8.97
CA TYR A 134 -0.64 -11.48 8.75
C TYR A 134 -2.04 -12.05 8.96
N THR A 135 -2.81 -11.48 9.88
CA THR A 135 -4.18 -11.91 10.15
C THR A 135 -5.19 -10.79 9.94
N PHE A 136 -6.37 -11.18 9.46
CA PHE A 136 -7.56 -10.30 9.40
C PHE A 136 -8.27 -10.16 10.75
N SER A 137 -7.87 -10.93 11.78
CA SER A 137 -8.61 -11.06 13.03
C SER A 137 -8.76 -9.71 13.74
N ASP A 138 -10.02 -9.41 14.09
CA ASP A 138 -10.60 -8.07 14.18
C ASP A 138 -9.99 -7.11 15.22
N LYS A 139 -10.02 -5.84 14.79
CA LYS A 139 -9.86 -4.54 15.46
C LYS A 139 -9.76 -4.49 16.98
#